data_AF-A0A942BIC0-F1
#
_entry.id   AF-A0A942BIC0-F1
#
_cell.length_a   1.000
_cell.length_b   1.000
_cell.length_c   1.000
_cell.angle_alpha   90.00
_cell.angle_beta   90.00
_cell.angle_gamma   90.00
#
_symmetry.space_group_name_H-M   'P 1'
#
loop_
_entity.id
_entity.type
_entity.pdbx_description
1 polymer ?
#
loop_
_entity_poly.entity_id
_entity_poly.type
_entity_poly.pdbx_seq_one_letter_code
_entity_poly.pdbx_strand_id
1 'polypeptide(L)'
;MLACRSSDPVAVRLLAQHPKVSSAVHDDFPGLGFGDRAILINDFSVAVRGLPEIMDNNPLVCANKACIPGPGETMALIALAPILRAGLTLEELIIQTNAPVSEPALGQFIGDLCALLAHEPFVEPVEYEECLVLVARMLLAEELQPQQIDDLYQESYGRSFFVQHLESPLGVPPAVHGSPAGFYRCRTEKGGGVTLVTCEVFADQNGKAGAAQLIHVMNIMCGFEENLGIPESVN
;
A
#
# COMPACT_ATOMS: atom_id res chain seq x y z
N MET A 1 -14.46 2.51 24.27
CA MET A 1 -13.91 3.51 23.33
C MET A 1 -12.41 3.56 23.52
N LEU A 2 -11.66 3.80 22.44
CA LEU A 2 -10.20 3.71 22.41
C LEU A 2 -9.55 5.05 22.72
N ALA A 3 -8.47 5.03 23.49
CA ALA A 3 -7.52 6.14 23.55
C ALA A 3 -6.37 5.84 22.58
N CYS A 4 -6.13 6.76 21.64
CA CYS A 4 -5.17 6.58 20.58
C CYS A 4 -4.06 7.64 20.64
N ARG A 5 -2.90 7.31 20.06
CA ARG A 5 -1.76 8.21 19.92
C ARG A 5 -1.01 7.99 18.61
N SER A 6 -0.46 9.05 18.03
CA SER A 6 0.32 8.98 16.80
C SER A 6 1.20 10.23 16.64
N SER A 7 2.34 10.08 15.97
CA SER A 7 3.16 11.20 15.50
C SER A 7 2.65 11.85 14.21
N ASP A 8 1.64 11.25 13.56
CA ASP A 8 1.04 11.81 12.37
C ASP A 8 -0.15 12.72 12.76
N PRO A 9 -0.05 14.05 12.54
CA PRO A 9 -1.13 14.99 12.89
C PRO A 9 -2.42 14.74 12.12
N VAL A 10 -2.35 14.20 10.90
CA VAL A 10 -3.54 13.86 10.11
C VAL A 10 -4.20 12.61 10.69
N ALA A 11 -3.42 11.60 11.09
CA ALA A 11 -3.97 10.44 11.80
C ALA A 11 -4.67 10.86 13.09
N VAL A 12 -4.07 11.75 13.89
CA VAL A 12 -4.68 12.29 15.13
C VAL A 12 -6.01 12.99 14.82
N ARG A 13 -6.06 13.82 13.78
CA ARG A 13 -7.29 14.52 13.34
C ARG A 13 -8.40 13.53 12.96
N LEU A 14 -8.08 12.53 12.14
CA LEU A 14 -9.04 11.52 11.70
C LEU A 14 -9.53 10.66 12.88
N LEU A 15 -8.63 10.27 13.78
CA LEU A 15 -8.98 9.53 15.00
C LEU A 15 -9.88 10.34 15.94
N ALA A 16 -9.71 11.65 16.04
CA ALA A 16 -10.58 12.52 16.84
C ALA A 16 -12.04 12.54 16.33
N GLN A 17 -12.26 12.20 15.05
CA GLN A 17 -13.58 12.09 14.43
C GLN A 17 -14.10 10.64 14.41
N HIS A 18 -13.25 9.66 14.76
CA HIS A 18 -13.58 8.24 14.65
C HIS A 18 -14.61 7.81 15.72
N PRO A 19 -15.77 7.21 15.35
CA PRO A 19 -16.88 6.93 16.29
C PRO A 19 -16.56 6.02 17.48
N LYS A 20 -15.47 5.25 17.41
CA LYS A 20 -15.03 4.33 18.48
C LYS A 20 -13.85 4.85 19.31
N VAL A 21 -13.32 6.03 18.98
CA VAL A 21 -12.17 6.65 19.66
C VAL A 21 -12.69 7.71 20.62
N SER A 22 -12.30 7.64 21.89
CA SER A 22 -12.65 8.63 22.92
C SER A 22 -11.65 9.78 23.01
N SER A 23 -10.41 9.55 22.58
CA SER A 23 -9.36 10.56 22.60
C SER A 23 -8.23 10.18 21.63
N ALA A 24 -7.67 11.17 20.95
CA ALA A 24 -6.48 11.03 20.13
C ALA A 24 -5.44 12.08 20.55
N VAL A 25 -4.19 11.67 20.72
CA VAL A 25 -3.09 12.56 21.16
C VAL A 25 -1.96 12.51 20.14
N HIS A 26 -1.42 13.69 19.83
CA HIS A 26 -0.20 13.81 19.04
C HIS A 26 1.03 13.63 19.94
N ASP A 27 1.83 12.60 19.70
CA ASP A 27 3.07 12.31 20.43
C ASP A 27 4.13 11.67 19.51
N ASP A 28 5.34 11.40 20.00
CA ASP A 28 6.43 10.87 19.18
C ASP A 28 6.31 9.35 18.88
N PHE A 29 5.10 8.77 18.94
CA PHE A 29 4.92 7.34 18.70
C PHE A 29 5.03 7.02 17.20
N PRO A 30 5.94 6.10 16.79
CA PRO A 30 6.23 5.81 15.38
C PRO A 30 5.16 4.91 14.74
N GLY A 31 3.99 5.49 14.47
CA GLY A 31 2.82 4.83 13.90
C GLY A 31 1.54 5.19 14.65
N LEU A 32 0.76 4.18 15.03
CA LEU A 32 -0.51 4.35 15.76
C LEU A 32 -0.59 3.41 16.95
N GLY A 33 -0.66 3.96 18.17
CA GLY A 33 -0.91 3.20 19.39
C GLY A 33 -2.36 3.34 19.86
N PHE A 34 -2.97 2.25 20.36
CA PHE A 34 -4.33 2.25 20.89
C PHE A 34 -4.50 1.14 21.94
N GLY A 35 -4.84 1.53 23.18
CA GLY A 35 -4.87 0.58 24.30
C GLY A 35 -3.49 -0.08 24.53
N ASP A 36 -3.45 -1.41 24.58
CA ASP A 36 -2.23 -2.23 24.64
C ASP A 36 -1.70 -2.65 23.26
N ARG A 37 -2.31 -2.13 22.18
CA ARG A 37 -2.01 -2.50 20.79
C ARG A 37 -1.34 -1.38 20.02
N ALA A 38 -0.65 -1.73 18.94
CA ALA A 38 0.04 -0.77 18.08
C ALA A 38 0.18 -1.23 16.63
N ILE A 39 0.23 -0.24 15.75
CA ILE A 39 0.66 -0.36 14.36
C ILE A 39 1.95 0.44 14.21
N LEU A 40 2.99 -0.20 13.69
CA LEU A 40 4.31 0.38 13.48
C LEU A 40 4.59 0.45 11.98
N ILE A 41 5.37 1.44 11.55
CA ILE A 41 5.73 1.61 10.14
C ILE A 41 7.14 1.07 9.94
N ASN A 42 7.30 0.12 9.01
CA ASN A 42 8.59 -0.48 8.66
C ASN A 42 9.38 -1.08 9.86
N ASP A 43 8.71 -1.47 10.95
CA ASP A 43 9.31 -2.20 12.08
C ASP A 43 9.20 -3.71 11.90
N PHE A 44 10.23 -4.30 11.30
CA PHE A 44 10.30 -5.73 11.01
C PHE A 44 10.59 -6.62 12.23
N SER A 45 10.74 -6.04 13.43
CA SER A 45 10.76 -6.84 14.66
C SER A 45 9.38 -7.44 15.00
N VAL A 46 8.32 -6.93 14.35
CA VAL A 46 6.95 -7.42 14.48
C VAL A 46 6.70 -8.57 13.49
N ALA A 47 6.09 -9.64 13.99
CA ALA A 47 5.81 -10.83 13.18
C ALA A 47 4.61 -10.66 12.23
N VAL A 48 3.55 -9.99 12.67
CA VAL A 48 2.38 -9.71 11.83
C VAL A 48 2.66 -8.46 11.02
N ARG A 49 2.85 -8.60 9.72
CA ARG A 49 3.23 -7.48 8.86
C ARG A 49 2.75 -7.63 7.43
N GLY A 50 2.53 -6.50 6.77
CA GLY A 50 2.14 -6.45 5.36
C GLY A 50 1.09 -5.40 5.06
N LEU A 51 0.65 -5.41 3.80
CA LEU A 51 -0.47 -4.59 3.32
C LEU A 51 -1.78 -5.38 3.46
N PRO A 52 -2.83 -4.87 4.13
CA PRO A 52 -4.09 -5.59 4.37
C PRO A 52 -4.78 -6.15 3.11
N GLU A 53 -4.61 -5.51 1.96
CA GLU A 53 -5.15 -5.99 0.69
C GLU A 53 -4.44 -7.25 0.17
N ILE A 54 -3.24 -7.52 0.66
CA ILE A 54 -2.35 -8.56 0.14
C ILE A 54 -2.16 -9.69 1.17
N MET A 55 -2.06 -9.34 2.44
CA MET A 55 -1.87 -10.31 3.52
C MET A 55 -3.21 -10.95 3.94
N ASP A 56 -3.13 -12.07 4.64
CA ASP A 56 -4.29 -12.56 5.40
C ASP A 56 -4.58 -11.59 6.55
N ASN A 57 -5.83 -11.16 6.69
CA ASN A 57 -6.26 -10.27 7.75
C ASN A 57 -6.50 -11.00 9.08
N ASN A 58 -6.65 -12.33 9.09
CA ASN A 58 -6.90 -13.08 10.34
C ASN A 58 -5.81 -12.87 11.41
N PRO A 59 -4.50 -12.91 11.07
CA PRO A 59 -3.45 -12.57 12.03
C PRO A 59 -3.55 -11.16 12.60
N LEU A 60 -4.00 -10.16 11.81
CA LEU A 60 -4.12 -8.77 12.28
C LEU A 60 -5.14 -8.64 13.42
N VAL A 61 -6.29 -9.31 13.31
CA VAL A 61 -7.36 -9.24 14.32
C VAL A 61 -6.86 -9.63 15.71
N CYS A 62 -5.99 -10.64 15.78
CA CYS A 62 -5.44 -11.14 17.05
C CYS A 62 -4.11 -10.48 17.48
N ALA A 63 -3.51 -9.65 16.64
CA ALA A 63 -2.17 -9.12 16.91
C ALA A 63 -2.19 -7.97 17.92
N ASN A 64 -1.29 -7.99 18.92
CA ASN A 64 -1.04 -6.79 19.73
C ASN A 64 -0.20 -5.76 18.99
N LYS A 65 0.65 -6.21 18.07
CA LYS A 65 1.46 -5.33 17.22
C LYS A 65 1.35 -5.79 15.77
N ALA A 66 1.19 -4.84 14.87
CA ALA A 66 1.30 -5.06 13.44
C ALA A 66 2.34 -4.10 12.85
N CYS A 67 3.02 -4.52 11.78
CA CYS A 67 3.87 -3.65 10.97
C CYS A 67 3.24 -3.45 9.60
N ILE A 68 3.18 -2.19 9.15
CA ILE A 68 2.70 -1.84 7.82
C ILE A 68 3.82 -1.20 7.01
N PRO A 69 3.75 -1.29 5.67
CA PRO A 69 4.65 -0.55 4.79
C PRO A 69 4.55 0.96 4.99
N GLY A 70 5.65 1.67 4.75
CA GLY A 70 5.65 3.12 4.58
C GLY A 70 5.01 3.55 3.24
N PRO A 71 5.02 4.85 2.91
CA PRO A 71 4.30 5.38 1.75
C PRO A 71 4.73 4.73 0.43
N GLY A 72 6.03 4.74 0.14
CA GLY A 72 6.56 4.17 -1.10
C GLY A 72 6.50 2.65 -1.13
N GLU A 73 6.73 1.96 -0.01
CA GLU A 73 6.54 0.50 0.06
C GLU A 73 5.07 0.11 -0.17
N THR A 74 4.12 0.89 0.34
CA THR A 74 2.68 0.64 0.14
C THR A 74 2.36 0.67 -1.34
N MET A 75 2.81 1.71 -2.04
CA MET A 75 2.60 1.87 -3.48
C MET A 75 3.31 0.79 -4.28
N ALA A 76 4.54 0.42 -3.89
CA ALA A 76 5.28 -0.65 -4.53
C ALA A 76 4.56 -1.99 -4.33
N LEU A 77 4.05 -2.30 -3.14
CA LEU A 77 3.29 -3.53 -2.91
C LEU A 77 1.98 -3.54 -3.69
N ILE A 78 1.31 -2.39 -3.86
CA ILE A 78 0.12 -2.29 -4.72
C ILE A 78 0.48 -2.74 -6.15
N ALA A 79 1.61 -2.28 -6.69
CA ALA A 79 2.08 -2.65 -8.03
C ALA A 79 2.61 -4.09 -8.12
N LEU A 80 3.38 -4.54 -7.14
CA LEU A 80 4.15 -5.77 -7.29
C LEU A 80 3.39 -7.01 -6.82
N ALA A 81 2.62 -6.90 -5.74
CA ALA A 81 2.10 -8.07 -5.05
C ALA A 81 1.26 -9.03 -5.91
N PRO A 82 0.37 -8.57 -6.82
CA PRO A 82 -0.40 -9.47 -7.66
C PRO A 82 0.49 -10.36 -8.54
N ILE A 83 1.57 -9.79 -9.09
CA ILE A 83 2.54 -10.51 -9.94
C ILE A 83 3.39 -11.46 -9.12
N LEU A 84 3.91 -10.97 -7.98
CA LEU A 84 4.78 -11.77 -7.11
C LEU A 84 4.05 -12.97 -6.51
N ARG A 85 2.79 -12.80 -6.08
CA ARG A 85 1.97 -13.88 -5.53
C ARG A 85 1.55 -14.91 -6.58
N ALA A 86 1.48 -14.51 -7.85
CA ALA A 86 1.25 -15.43 -8.96
C ALA A 86 2.46 -16.33 -9.25
N GLY A 87 3.61 -16.07 -8.62
CA GLY A 87 4.84 -16.83 -8.82
C GLY A 87 5.49 -16.58 -10.18
N LEU A 88 5.18 -15.45 -10.82
CA LEU A 88 5.79 -15.04 -12.08
C LEU A 88 7.24 -14.63 -11.88
N THR A 89 8.09 -14.98 -12.85
CA THR A 89 9.52 -14.73 -12.76
C THR A 89 9.83 -13.30 -13.19
N LEU A 90 10.30 -12.49 -12.25
CA LEU A 90 10.69 -11.11 -12.51
C LEU A 90 12.18 -11.03 -12.86
N GLU A 91 12.47 -10.83 -14.15
CA GLU A 91 13.85 -10.66 -14.65
C GLU A 91 14.41 -9.28 -14.28
N GLU A 92 13.59 -8.23 -14.39
CA GLU A 92 14.01 -6.86 -14.09
C GLU A 92 12.89 -6.08 -13.40
N LEU A 93 13.27 -5.26 -12.42
CA LEU A 93 12.37 -4.37 -11.69
C LEU A 93 13.00 -2.98 -11.55
N ILE A 94 12.37 -2.00 -12.20
CA ILE A 94 12.68 -0.59 -12.04
C ILE A 94 11.48 0.10 -11.39
N ILE A 95 11.73 0.84 -10.31
CA ILE A 95 10.74 1.64 -9.60
C ILE A 95 11.14 3.11 -9.71
N GLN A 96 10.21 3.94 -10.15
CA GLN A 96 10.38 5.40 -10.18
C GLN A 96 9.31 6.04 -9.30
N THR A 97 9.68 6.83 -8.29
CA THR A 97 8.70 7.39 -7.36
C THR A 97 9.13 8.70 -6.70
N ASN A 98 8.17 9.55 -6.36
CA ASN A 98 8.38 10.71 -5.48
C ASN A 98 8.04 10.40 -4.00
N ALA A 99 7.52 9.20 -3.72
CA ALA A 99 7.21 8.77 -2.37
C ALA A 99 8.49 8.36 -1.63
N PRO A 100 8.60 8.62 -0.32
CA PRO A 100 9.69 8.08 0.48
C PRO A 100 9.68 6.55 0.44
N VAL A 101 10.82 5.97 0.03
CA VAL A 101 11.08 4.52 0.01
C VAL A 101 12.34 4.21 0.81
N SER A 102 12.26 3.19 1.65
CA SER A 102 13.37 2.47 2.24
C SER A 102 13.57 1.16 1.48
N GLU A 103 14.59 1.11 0.62
CA GLU A 103 14.92 -0.09 -0.16
C GLU A 103 15.08 -1.36 0.72
N PRO A 104 15.72 -1.32 1.91
CA PRO A 104 15.75 -2.49 2.80
C PRO A 104 14.37 -2.93 3.32
N ALA A 105 13.46 -1.98 3.55
CA ALA A 105 12.09 -2.30 3.96
C ALA A 105 11.31 -2.92 2.80
N LEU A 106 11.41 -2.33 1.61
CA LEU A 106 10.79 -2.86 0.40
C LEU A 106 11.26 -4.31 0.11
N GLY A 107 12.58 -4.55 0.19
CA GLY A 107 13.15 -5.88 -0.01
C GLY A 107 12.60 -6.92 0.98
N GLN A 108 12.40 -6.54 2.25
CA GLN A 108 11.80 -7.44 3.24
C GLN A 108 10.33 -7.76 2.94
N PHE A 109 9.51 -6.77 2.57
CA PHE A 109 8.12 -7.05 2.20
C PHE A 109 8.01 -7.90 0.94
N ILE A 110 8.87 -7.67 -0.06
CA ILE A 110 8.94 -8.53 -1.26
C ILE A 110 9.33 -9.96 -0.87
N GLY A 111 10.31 -10.12 0.02
CA GLY A 111 10.72 -11.42 0.55
C GLY A 111 9.59 -12.16 1.27
N ASP A 112 8.78 -11.45 2.05
CA ASP A 112 7.60 -12.02 2.73
C ASP A 112 6.53 -12.51 1.73
N LEU A 113 6.45 -11.93 0.53
CA LEU A 113 5.58 -12.39 -0.55
C LEU A 113 6.10 -13.64 -1.29
N CYS A 114 7.18 -14.25 -0.79
CA CYS A 114 7.78 -15.48 -1.32
C CYS A 114 8.30 -15.34 -2.77
N ALA A 115 8.69 -14.13 -3.17
CA ALA A 115 9.31 -13.90 -4.46
C ALA A 115 10.83 -14.04 -4.41
N LEU A 116 11.40 -14.80 -5.35
CA LEU A 116 12.79 -14.66 -5.73
C LEU A 116 12.88 -13.59 -6.80
N LEU A 117 13.35 -12.40 -6.44
CA LEU A 117 13.81 -11.45 -7.44
C LEU A 117 15.13 -11.94 -8.03
N ALA A 118 15.27 -11.90 -9.35
CA ALA A 118 16.55 -12.18 -9.99
C ALA A 118 17.63 -11.15 -9.59
N HIS A 119 17.19 -9.90 -9.37
CA HIS A 119 18.05 -8.75 -9.06
C HIS A 119 17.38 -7.84 -8.01
N GLU A 120 18.18 -7.06 -7.28
CA GLU A 120 17.66 -6.03 -6.38
C GLU A 120 16.85 -4.97 -7.16
N PRO A 121 15.73 -4.46 -6.63
CA PRO A 121 14.96 -3.40 -7.28
C PRO A 121 15.82 -2.14 -7.45
N PHE A 122 15.77 -1.54 -8.63
CA PHE A 122 16.38 -0.23 -8.85
C PHE A 122 15.35 0.87 -8.60
N VAL A 123 15.57 1.73 -7.60
CA VAL A 123 14.66 2.81 -7.22
C VAL A 123 15.23 4.17 -7.63
N GLU A 124 14.49 4.92 -8.45
CA GLU A 124 14.85 6.27 -8.87
C GLU A 124 13.83 7.30 -8.37
N PRO A 125 14.27 8.47 -7.88
CA PRO A 125 13.36 9.55 -7.55
C PRO A 125 12.75 10.17 -8.82
N VAL A 126 11.50 10.61 -8.75
CA VAL A 126 10.89 11.49 -9.76
C VAL A 126 10.34 12.76 -9.13
N GLU A 127 10.35 13.84 -9.88
CA GLU A 127 9.74 15.11 -9.46
C GLU A 127 8.27 15.13 -9.90
N TYR A 128 7.37 15.11 -8.91
CA TYR A 128 5.93 15.28 -9.11
C TYR A 128 5.35 15.93 -7.86
N GLU A 129 4.60 17.02 -7.99
CA GLU A 129 4.20 17.86 -6.85
C GLU A 129 2.74 17.66 -6.41
N GLU A 130 1.90 17.07 -7.26
CA GLU A 130 0.46 17.04 -7.04
C GLU A 130 0.03 15.92 -6.07
N CYS A 131 0.63 14.74 -6.19
CA CYS A 131 0.32 13.58 -5.33
C CYS A 131 1.52 12.63 -5.28
N LEU A 132 1.42 11.54 -4.52
CA LEU A 132 2.40 10.47 -4.60
C LEU A 132 2.19 9.66 -5.88
N VAL A 133 3.27 9.41 -6.60
CA VAL A 133 3.32 8.62 -7.83
C VAL A 133 4.41 7.57 -7.70
N LEU A 134 4.09 6.35 -8.12
CA LEU A 134 5.05 5.27 -8.30
C LEU A 134 4.82 4.61 -9.65
N VAL A 135 5.89 4.41 -10.41
CA VAL A 135 5.88 3.65 -11.66
C VAL A 135 6.80 2.45 -11.50
N ALA A 136 6.23 1.25 -11.48
CA ALA A 136 6.95 0.00 -11.50
C ALA A 136 6.99 -0.55 -12.92
N ARG A 137 8.19 -0.73 -13.49
CA ARG A 137 8.42 -1.45 -14.73
C ARG A 137 8.98 -2.82 -14.41
N MET A 138 8.27 -3.84 -14.85
CA MET A 138 8.49 -5.24 -14.50
C MET A 138 8.68 -6.04 -15.79
N LEU A 139 9.87 -6.61 -15.99
CA LEU A 139 10.12 -7.52 -17.09
C LEU A 139 9.87 -8.96 -16.61
N LEU A 140 8.84 -9.58 -17.14
CA LEU A 140 8.44 -10.95 -16.81
C LEU A 140 9.01 -11.92 -17.83
N ALA A 141 9.60 -13.02 -17.37
CA ALA A 141 10.14 -14.07 -18.24
C ALA A 141 9.03 -14.77 -19.05
N GLU A 142 7.79 -14.68 -18.59
CA GLU A 142 6.62 -15.27 -19.24
C GLU A 142 5.96 -14.27 -20.22
N GLU A 143 5.58 -14.76 -21.41
CA GLU A 143 4.69 -14.03 -22.31
C GLU A 143 3.23 -14.19 -21.87
N LEU A 144 2.60 -13.11 -21.41
CA LEU A 144 1.27 -13.08 -20.82
C LEU A 144 0.36 -12.12 -21.59
N GLN A 145 -0.89 -12.53 -21.80
CA GLN A 145 -1.93 -11.66 -22.34
C GLN A 145 -2.26 -10.52 -21.38
N PRO A 146 -2.62 -9.31 -21.87
CA PRO A 146 -3.00 -8.19 -21.00
C PRO A 146 -4.09 -8.59 -19.99
N GLN A 147 -5.09 -9.35 -20.46
CA GLN A 147 -6.16 -9.86 -19.61
C GLN A 147 -5.66 -10.73 -18.45
N GLN A 148 -4.58 -11.49 -18.63
CA GLN A 148 -4.01 -12.29 -17.53
C GLN A 148 -3.41 -11.39 -16.45
N ILE A 149 -2.82 -10.26 -16.82
CA ILE A 149 -2.34 -9.26 -15.85
C ILE A 149 -3.54 -8.60 -15.17
N ASP A 150 -4.56 -8.19 -15.93
CA ASP A 150 -5.77 -7.58 -15.36
C ASP A 150 -6.47 -8.53 -14.36
N ASP A 151 -6.55 -9.82 -14.69
CA ASP A 151 -7.13 -10.85 -13.83
C ASP A 151 -6.38 -10.98 -12.49
N LEU A 152 -5.04 -10.93 -12.49
CA LEU A 152 -4.24 -10.97 -11.26
C LEU A 152 -4.52 -9.79 -10.33
N TYR A 153 -4.60 -8.59 -10.90
CA TYR A 153 -4.90 -7.38 -10.14
C TYR A 153 -6.36 -7.35 -9.68
N GLN A 154 -7.30 -7.81 -10.51
CA GLN A 154 -8.70 -7.92 -10.16
C GLN A 154 -8.94 -8.96 -9.06
N GLU A 155 -8.19 -10.07 -9.05
CA GLU A 155 -8.21 -11.04 -7.96
C GLU A 155 -7.73 -10.40 -6.64
N SER A 156 -6.67 -9.58 -6.71
CA SER A 156 -6.08 -8.94 -5.53
C SER A 156 -6.92 -7.78 -5.00
N TYR A 157 -7.47 -6.94 -5.88
CA TYR A 157 -8.06 -5.64 -5.51
C TYR A 157 -9.52 -5.46 -5.90
N GLY A 158 -10.14 -6.39 -6.62
CA GLY A 158 -11.52 -6.24 -7.11
C GLY A 158 -12.57 -6.12 -6.00
N ARG A 159 -12.20 -6.38 -4.74
CA ARG A 159 -13.05 -6.20 -3.55
C ARG A 159 -12.47 -5.19 -2.55
N SER A 160 -11.37 -4.53 -2.88
CA SER A 160 -10.75 -3.56 -1.99
C SER A 160 -11.55 -2.25 -1.96
N PHE A 161 -11.71 -1.68 -0.77
CA PHE A 161 -12.26 -0.33 -0.62
C PHE A 161 -11.22 0.75 -0.95
N PHE A 162 -9.93 0.44 -0.73
CA PHE A 162 -8.86 1.42 -0.69
C PHE A 162 -7.76 1.19 -1.74
N VAL A 163 -7.95 0.24 -2.66
CA VAL A 163 -7.12 0.06 -3.85
C VAL A 163 -8.04 -0.08 -5.05
N GLN A 164 -7.94 0.85 -6.00
CA GLN A 164 -8.89 0.97 -7.10
C GLN A 164 -8.18 1.01 -8.46
N HIS A 165 -8.76 0.35 -9.45
CA HIS A 165 -8.28 0.42 -10.83
C HIS A 165 -8.65 1.77 -11.47
N LEU A 166 -7.72 2.36 -12.21
CA LEU A 166 -7.96 3.56 -13.02
C LEU A 166 -8.22 3.20 -14.47
N GLU A 167 -9.43 3.51 -14.93
CA GLU A 167 -9.79 3.37 -16.34
C GLU A 167 -9.16 4.45 -17.24
N SER A 168 -8.79 5.61 -16.67
CA SER A 168 -8.22 6.70 -17.47
C SER A 168 -6.81 6.36 -17.97
N PRO A 169 -6.58 6.38 -19.30
CA PRO A 169 -5.30 5.98 -19.87
C PRO A 169 -4.19 7.01 -19.64
N LEU A 170 -4.52 8.25 -19.29
CA LEU A 170 -3.56 9.36 -19.16
C LEU A 170 -3.86 10.26 -17.97
N GLY A 171 -2.79 10.87 -17.45
CA GLY A 171 -2.81 11.85 -16.37
C GLY A 171 -2.98 11.23 -14.98
N VAL A 172 -2.77 12.07 -13.97
CA VAL A 172 -3.19 11.82 -12.59
C VAL A 172 -4.66 12.18 -12.47
N PRO A 173 -5.53 11.26 -12.02
CA PRO A 173 -6.93 11.58 -11.81
C PRO A 173 -7.10 12.65 -10.72
N PRO A 174 -7.99 13.65 -10.92
CA PRO A 174 -8.37 14.59 -9.86
C PRO A 174 -8.87 13.88 -8.58
N ALA A 175 -9.41 12.67 -8.73
CA ALA A 175 -9.90 11.83 -7.65
C ALA A 175 -8.79 11.33 -6.69
N VAL A 176 -7.50 11.52 -7.00
CA VAL A 176 -6.41 11.14 -6.10
C VAL A 176 -6.32 12.10 -4.91
N HIS A 177 -6.51 13.39 -5.14
CA HIS A 177 -6.31 14.41 -4.11
C HIS A 177 -7.35 14.31 -2.99
N GLY A 178 -6.86 14.11 -1.77
CA GLY A 178 -7.68 13.89 -0.58
C GLY A 178 -8.33 12.52 -0.55
N SER A 179 -8.15 11.64 -1.53
CA SER A 179 -8.77 10.32 -1.45
C SER A 179 -8.09 9.43 -0.42
N PRO A 180 -8.84 8.64 0.36
CA PRO A 180 -8.26 7.61 1.22
C PRO A 180 -7.72 6.41 0.42
N ALA A 181 -8.05 6.29 -0.87
CA ALA A 181 -7.67 5.16 -1.71
C ALA A 181 -6.34 5.38 -2.43
N GLY A 182 -5.66 4.27 -2.73
CA GLY A 182 -4.61 4.16 -3.72
C GLY A 182 -5.22 3.73 -5.04
N PHE A 183 -4.66 4.23 -6.12
CA PHE A 183 -5.16 4.01 -7.47
C PHE A 183 -4.08 3.38 -8.32
N TYR A 184 -4.40 2.35 -9.10
CA TYR A 184 -3.43 1.69 -9.97
C TYR A 184 -3.92 1.58 -11.41
N ARG A 185 -2.99 1.52 -12.36
CA ARG A 185 -3.25 1.06 -13.73
C ARG A 185 -2.06 0.29 -14.26
N CYS A 186 -2.32 -0.73 -15.06
CA CYS A 186 -1.30 -1.51 -15.73
C CYS A 186 -1.33 -1.29 -17.23
N ARG A 187 -0.15 -1.29 -17.85
CA ARG A 187 0.03 -1.43 -19.29
C ARG A 187 0.98 -2.59 -19.55
N THR A 188 0.71 -3.35 -20.61
CA THR A 188 1.52 -4.50 -20.98
C THR A 188 2.04 -4.36 -22.39
N GLU A 189 3.32 -4.59 -22.58
CA GLU A 189 3.96 -4.71 -23.88
C GLU A 189 4.56 -6.11 -24.01
N LYS A 190 4.42 -6.74 -25.17
CA LYS A 190 4.91 -8.10 -25.44
C LYS A 190 5.96 -8.06 -26.53
N GLY A 191 6.95 -8.94 -26.40
CA GLY A 191 7.89 -9.20 -27.48
C GLY A 191 8.94 -10.20 -27.07
N GLY A 192 9.35 -11.08 -27.98
CA GLY A 192 10.49 -11.97 -27.74
C GLY A 192 10.29 -13.02 -26.64
N GLY A 193 9.05 -13.41 -26.33
CA GLY A 193 8.75 -14.40 -25.29
C GLY A 193 8.65 -13.84 -23.87
N VAL A 194 8.76 -12.52 -23.70
CA VAL A 194 8.66 -11.82 -22.41
C VAL A 194 7.50 -10.82 -22.40
N THR A 195 7.10 -10.41 -21.20
CA THR A 195 6.10 -9.35 -20.99
C THR A 195 6.69 -8.23 -20.17
N LEU A 196 6.67 -7.01 -20.71
CA LEU A 196 6.90 -5.81 -19.92
C LEU A 196 5.58 -5.32 -19.33
N VAL A 197 5.47 -5.30 -18.01
CA VAL A 197 4.34 -4.70 -17.29
C VAL A 197 4.79 -3.36 -16.71
N THR A 198 4.09 -2.28 -17.07
CA THR A 198 4.23 -0.97 -16.43
C THR A 198 3.02 -0.75 -15.55
N CYS A 199 3.19 -0.80 -14.22
CA CYS A 199 2.15 -0.45 -13.26
C CYS A 199 2.42 0.94 -12.68
N GLU A 200 1.45 1.83 -12.83
CA GLU A 200 1.46 3.15 -12.21
C GLU A 200 0.54 3.13 -11.00
N VAL A 201 1.00 3.65 -9.88
CA VAL A 201 0.24 3.79 -8.64
C VAL A 201 0.23 5.25 -8.22
N PHE A 202 -0.94 5.73 -7.80
CA PHE A 202 -1.17 7.10 -7.35
C PHE A 202 -1.85 7.08 -5.98
N ALA A 203 -1.45 7.98 -5.08
CA ALA A 203 -2.08 8.10 -3.77
C ALA A 203 -1.97 9.53 -3.22
N ASP A 204 -2.96 9.93 -2.42
CA ASP A 204 -2.76 11.04 -1.49
C ASP A 204 -1.79 10.62 -0.38
N GLN A 205 -0.88 11.51 0.01
CA GLN A 205 0.10 11.26 1.07
C GLN A 205 -0.54 10.95 2.43
N ASN A 206 -1.77 11.42 2.66
CA ASN A 206 -2.55 11.19 3.87
C ASN A 206 -3.56 10.03 3.71
N GLY A 207 -3.74 9.55 2.47
CA GLY A 207 -4.67 8.49 2.14
C GLY A 207 -4.07 7.11 2.35
N LYS A 208 -4.14 6.28 1.31
CA LYS A 208 -3.66 4.88 1.37
C LYS A 208 -2.17 4.75 1.68
N ALA A 209 -1.38 5.78 1.37
CA ALA A 209 0.05 5.82 1.65
C ALA A 209 0.38 6.54 2.98
N GLY A 210 -0.61 6.79 3.86
CA GLY A 210 -0.40 7.52 5.11
C GLY A 210 -1.47 7.28 6.17
N ALA A 211 -2.03 8.35 6.74
CA ALA A 211 -2.93 8.30 7.89
C ALA A 211 -4.14 7.36 7.73
N ALA A 212 -4.79 7.35 6.56
CA ALA A 212 -5.96 6.49 6.34
C ALA A 212 -5.61 4.99 6.44
N GLN A 213 -4.41 4.61 6.00
CA GLN A 213 -3.90 3.24 6.14
C GLN A 213 -3.76 2.81 7.59
N LEU A 214 -3.26 3.70 8.47
CA LEU A 214 -3.15 3.41 9.90
C LEU A 214 -4.53 3.14 10.52
N ILE A 215 -5.54 3.93 10.16
CA ILE A 215 -6.91 3.78 10.66
C ILE A 215 -7.57 2.53 10.09
N HIS A 216 -7.36 2.24 8.81
CA HIS A 216 -7.84 1.02 8.15
C HIS A 216 -7.34 -0.23 8.88
N VAL A 217 -6.04 -0.27 9.16
CA VAL A 217 -5.42 -1.39 9.90
C VAL A 217 -5.92 -1.44 11.34
N MET A 218 -6.09 -0.29 12.01
CA MET A 218 -6.66 -0.23 13.36
C MET A 218 -8.07 -0.82 13.39
N ASN A 219 -8.90 -0.52 12.39
CA ASN A 219 -10.25 -1.05 12.27
C ASN A 219 -10.24 -2.58 12.14
N ILE A 220 -9.40 -3.11 11.25
CA ILE A 220 -9.23 -4.57 11.09
C ILE A 220 -8.79 -5.19 12.43
N MET A 221 -7.75 -4.65 13.05
CA MET A 221 -7.25 -5.12 14.34
C MET A 221 -8.36 -5.14 15.39
N CYS A 222 -9.19 -4.10 15.47
CA CYS A 222 -10.29 -4.00 16.44
C CYS A 222 -11.57 -4.75 16.06
N GLY A 223 -11.63 -5.36 14.87
CA GLY A 223 -12.86 -5.98 14.35
C GLY A 223 -13.98 -4.98 14.05
N PHE A 224 -13.63 -3.74 13.69
CA PHE A 224 -14.57 -2.73 13.22
C PHE A 224 -14.77 -2.85 11.70
N GLU A 225 -15.77 -2.14 11.16
CA GLU A 225 -15.88 -1.95 9.71
C GLU A 225 -14.61 -1.25 9.20
N GLU A 226 -14.02 -1.76 8.11
CA GLU A 226 -12.71 -1.33 7.62
C GLU A 226 -12.65 0.17 7.29
N ASN A 227 -13.76 0.74 6.80
CA ASN A 227 -13.88 2.16 6.45
C ASN A 227 -14.38 3.05 7.59
N LEU A 228 -14.60 2.51 8.79
CA LEU A 228 -15.13 3.29 9.91
C LEU A 228 -14.21 4.46 10.26
N GLY A 229 -14.76 5.67 10.31
CA GLY A 229 -14.01 6.89 10.61
C GLY A 229 -12.95 7.28 9.56
N ILE A 230 -12.98 6.68 8.38
CA ILE A 230 -12.21 7.12 7.21
C ILE A 230 -13.17 7.87 6.28
N PRO A 231 -13.04 9.20 6.14
CA PRO A 231 -13.93 10.00 5.29
C PRO A 231 -13.65 9.76 3.79
N GLU A 232 -14.59 10.17 2.94
CA GLU A 232 -14.40 10.19 1.48
C GLU A 232 -13.26 11.14 1.05
N SER A 233 -12.94 12.14 1.88
CA SER A 233 -11.79 13.03 1.71
C SER A 233 -11.01 13.18 3.02
N VAL A 234 -9.70 12.93 2.98
CA VAL A 234 -8.79 12.92 4.14
C VAL A 234 -8.11 14.26 4.40
N ASN A 235 -8.34 15.27 3.57
CA ASN A 235 -7.73 16.60 3.68
C ASN A 235 -8.47 17.51 4.66
#